data_AF-A0A965DDZ1-F1
#
_entry.id   AF-A0A965DDZ1-F1
#
_cell.length_a   1.000
_cell.length_b   1.000
_cell.length_c   1.000
_cell.angle_alpha   90.00
_cell.angle_beta   90.00
_cell.angle_gamma   90.00
#
_symmetry.space_group_name_H-M   'P 1'
#
loop_
_entity.id
_entity.type
_entity.pdbx_description
1 polymer ?
#
loop_
_entity_poly.entity_id
_entity_poly.type
_entity_poly.pdbx_seq_one_letter_code
_entity_poly.pdbx_strand_id
1 'polypeptide(L)'
;MKLALASDVHLEFGDINLENTENADILILAGDICVAKDCIDPNYMGERNRNFFQRVTTQFPKVIYVMGNHEHYDGDFIKSKNILQKMFDDLFLSNVFLLEKESITIDNFTFIGGTLWTDMNKKDPLTMWNAGKSMNDYKIGDFGEATFIAKKGWKAETVCYAELAQKITAHCQQKSYQLIEY
;
A
#
# COMPACT_ATOMS: atom_id res chain seq x y z
N MET A 1 -14.52 0.21 17.21
CA MET A 1 -13.55 0.72 16.25
C MET A 1 -14.27 1.13 14.98
N LYS A 2 -14.15 2.39 14.58
CA LYS A 2 -14.71 2.98 13.37
C LYS A 2 -13.58 3.25 12.38
N LEU A 3 -13.73 2.77 11.16
CA LEU A 3 -12.72 2.85 10.11
C LEU A 3 -13.19 3.79 9.00
N ALA A 4 -12.31 4.68 8.55
CA ALA A 4 -12.42 5.35 7.27
C ALA A 4 -11.53 4.65 6.25
N LEU A 5 -11.92 4.65 4.98
CA LEU A 5 -11.20 3.99 3.89
C LEU A 5 -11.09 4.94 2.71
N ALA A 6 -9.90 5.04 2.13
CA ALA A 6 -9.64 5.68 0.85
C ALA A 6 -8.63 4.85 0.04
N SER A 7 -8.79 4.83 -1.28
CA SER A 7 -7.88 4.24 -2.26
C SER A 7 -7.97 5.07 -3.55
N ASP A 8 -7.06 4.84 -4.49
CA ASP A 8 -7.13 5.44 -5.84
C ASP A 8 -7.26 6.98 -5.80
N VAL A 9 -6.54 7.61 -4.87
CA VAL A 9 -6.54 9.07 -4.70
C VAL A 9 -5.73 9.72 -5.82
N HIS A 10 -4.64 9.10 -6.24
CA HIS A 10 -3.74 9.56 -7.31
C HIS A 10 -3.35 11.05 -7.20
N LEU A 11 -2.54 11.38 -6.19
CA LEU A 11 -2.06 12.75 -5.95
C LEU A 11 -1.24 13.32 -7.12
N GLU A 12 -0.75 12.48 -8.03
CA GLU A 12 -0.13 12.88 -9.30
C GLU A 12 -1.10 13.66 -10.22
N PHE A 13 -2.42 13.46 -10.08
CA PHE A 13 -3.42 14.13 -10.92
C PHE A 13 -4.11 15.31 -10.24
N GLY A 14 -4.20 15.32 -8.91
CA GLY A 14 -4.89 16.37 -8.17
C GLY A 14 -4.66 16.29 -6.67
N ASP A 15 -4.96 17.37 -5.94
CA ASP A 15 -4.96 17.32 -4.49
C ASP A 15 -6.38 17.07 -3.95
N ILE A 16 -6.48 16.46 -2.79
CA ILE A 16 -7.75 16.24 -2.07
C ILE A 16 -7.57 16.44 -0.57
N ASN A 17 -8.65 16.86 0.09
CA ASN A 17 -8.73 16.91 1.54
C ASN A 17 -9.66 15.81 2.05
N LEU A 18 -9.12 14.95 2.93
CA LEU A 18 -9.90 13.96 3.66
C LEU A 18 -10.11 14.48 5.08
N GLU A 19 -11.36 14.83 5.41
CA GLU A 19 -11.75 15.34 6.72
C GLU A 19 -12.37 14.23 7.56
N ASN A 20 -12.02 14.17 8.84
CA ASN A 20 -12.55 13.16 9.76
C ASN A 20 -13.88 13.62 10.39
N THR A 21 -14.88 13.91 9.55
CA THR A 21 -16.20 14.44 9.95
C THR A 21 -17.00 13.49 10.85
N GLU A 22 -16.66 12.21 10.79
CA GLU A 22 -17.38 11.13 11.43
C GLU A 22 -16.67 10.51 12.63
N ASN A 23 -15.56 11.11 13.08
CA ASN A 23 -14.73 10.63 14.20
C ASN A 23 -14.30 9.16 14.03
N ALA A 24 -13.77 8.81 12.86
CA ALA A 24 -13.13 7.52 12.64
C ALA A 24 -11.87 7.39 13.51
N ASP A 25 -11.66 6.19 14.07
CA ASP A 25 -10.50 5.87 14.90
C ASP A 25 -9.24 5.68 14.05
N ILE A 26 -9.41 5.15 12.82
CA ILE A 26 -8.34 4.81 11.89
C ILE A 26 -8.76 5.16 10.46
N LEU A 27 -7.88 5.82 9.71
CA LEU A 27 -7.95 5.91 8.25
C LEU A 27 -7.11 4.79 7.63
N ILE A 28 -7.71 4.05 6.70
CA ILE A 28 -6.99 3.09 5.85
C ILE A 28 -6.81 3.72 4.47
N LEU A 29 -5.56 3.87 4.06
CA LEU A 29 -5.14 4.20 2.71
C LEU A 29 -4.78 2.89 2.00
N ALA A 30 -5.62 2.44 1.07
CA ALA A 30 -5.58 1.10 0.48
C ALA A 30 -5.04 1.09 -0.95
N GLY A 31 -3.91 1.75 -1.17
CA GLY A 31 -3.19 1.78 -2.45
C GLY A 31 -3.57 2.94 -3.38
N ASP A 32 -2.67 3.19 -4.34
CA ASP A 32 -2.79 4.20 -5.39
C ASP A 32 -3.13 5.59 -4.85
N ILE A 33 -2.38 6.00 -3.83
CA ILE A 33 -2.47 7.32 -3.21
C ILE A 33 -1.52 8.29 -3.91
N CYS A 34 -0.30 7.85 -4.21
CA CYS A 34 0.74 8.71 -4.75
C CYS A 34 1.80 7.92 -5.53
N VAL A 35 2.63 8.63 -6.28
CA VAL A 35 3.89 8.10 -6.81
C VAL A 35 5.01 8.35 -5.80
N ALA A 36 5.64 7.29 -5.27
CA ALA A 36 6.63 7.44 -4.19
C ALA A 36 7.82 8.31 -4.58
N LYS A 37 8.24 8.26 -5.85
CA LYS A 37 9.33 9.09 -6.37
C LYS A 37 9.01 10.58 -6.26
N ASP A 38 7.77 10.99 -6.51
CA ASP A 38 7.37 12.40 -6.49
C ASP A 38 7.43 12.97 -5.07
N CYS A 39 7.22 12.13 -4.04
CA CYS A 39 7.23 12.53 -2.63
C CYS A 39 8.54 13.21 -2.17
N ILE A 40 9.68 12.85 -2.78
CA ILE A 40 11.00 13.41 -2.44
C ILE A 40 11.39 14.59 -3.33
N ASP A 41 10.62 14.88 -4.38
CA ASP A 41 10.96 15.98 -5.27
C ASP A 41 10.75 17.33 -4.58
N PRO A 42 11.64 18.32 -4.82
CA PRO A 42 11.53 19.67 -4.28
C PRO A 42 10.54 20.54 -5.08
N ASN A 43 9.67 19.93 -5.88
CA ASN A 43 8.68 20.60 -6.71
C ASN A 43 7.29 20.57 -6.05
N TYR A 44 6.32 21.16 -6.74
CA TYR A 44 4.93 21.23 -6.29
C TYR A 44 4.26 19.85 -6.10
N MET A 45 4.64 18.82 -6.87
CA MET A 45 4.12 17.46 -6.70
C MET A 45 4.60 16.86 -5.38
N GLY A 46 5.89 16.98 -5.07
CA GLY A 46 6.41 16.53 -3.78
C GLY A 46 5.81 17.30 -2.60
N GLU A 47 5.62 18.61 -2.74
CA GLU A 47 4.95 19.41 -1.71
C GLU A 47 3.50 18.95 -1.49
N ARG A 48 2.74 18.72 -2.57
CA ARG A 48 1.37 18.20 -2.49
C ARG A 48 1.31 16.88 -1.71
N ASN A 49 2.18 15.93 -2.05
CA ASN A 49 2.24 14.63 -1.37
C ASN A 49 2.55 14.79 0.12
N ARG A 50 3.59 15.54 0.47
CA ARG A 50 3.95 15.80 1.88
C ARG A 50 2.83 16.47 2.65
N ASN A 51 2.20 17.49 2.05
CA ASN A 51 1.07 18.21 2.66
C ASN A 51 -0.14 17.29 2.86
N PHE A 52 -0.46 16.42 1.91
CA PHE A 52 -1.55 15.46 2.06
C PHE A 52 -1.32 14.56 3.28
N PHE A 53 -0.13 13.95 3.42
CA PHE A 53 0.16 13.08 4.54
C PHE A 53 0.14 13.82 5.89
N GLN A 54 0.62 15.07 5.94
CA GLN A 54 0.48 15.91 7.14
C GLN A 54 -0.99 16.21 7.48
N ARG A 55 -1.84 16.48 6.49
CA ARG A 55 -3.27 16.76 6.72
C ARG A 55 -3.99 15.53 7.24
N VAL A 56 -3.82 14.35 6.63
CA VAL A 56 -4.51 13.13 7.08
C VAL A 56 -4.03 12.66 8.46
N THR A 57 -2.73 12.77 8.74
CA THR A 57 -2.19 12.44 10.07
C THR A 57 -2.63 13.42 11.16
N THR A 58 -3.01 14.65 10.78
CA THR A 58 -3.65 15.62 11.69
C THR A 58 -5.13 15.32 11.91
N GLN A 59 -5.85 14.91 10.86
CA GLN A 59 -7.29 14.66 10.89
C GLN A 59 -7.67 13.33 11.57
N PHE A 60 -6.83 12.31 11.40
CA PHE A 60 -7.10 10.95 11.85
C PHE A 60 -6.14 10.54 12.97
N PRO A 61 -6.62 9.94 14.07
CA PRO A 61 -5.76 9.50 15.17
C PRO A 61 -4.67 8.53 14.72
N LYS A 62 -4.99 7.64 13.79
CA LYS A 62 -4.07 6.65 13.20
C LYS A 62 -4.36 6.51 11.70
N VAL A 63 -3.30 6.34 10.91
CA VAL A 63 -3.38 6.09 9.47
C VAL A 63 -2.66 4.78 9.18
N ILE A 64 -3.34 3.81 8.58
CA ILE A 64 -2.71 2.60 8.04
C ILE A 64 -2.62 2.78 6.54
N TYR A 65 -1.46 2.47 5.97
CA TYR A 65 -1.21 2.65 4.56
C TYR A 65 -0.64 1.38 3.94
N VAL A 66 -1.22 0.94 2.83
CA VAL A 66 -0.69 -0.11 1.96
C VAL A 66 -0.48 0.52 0.58
N MET A 67 0.64 0.20 -0.07
CA MET A 67 0.91 0.67 -1.43
C MET A 67 0.07 -0.10 -2.46
N GLY A 68 -0.22 0.54 -3.58
CA GLY A 68 -0.74 -0.05 -4.81
C GLY A 68 0.35 -0.08 -5.89
N ASN A 69 -0.08 -0.13 -7.15
CA ASN A 69 0.81 -0.13 -8.31
C ASN A 69 1.41 1.25 -8.57
N HIS A 70 0.66 2.33 -8.32
CA HIS A 70 1.10 3.69 -8.64
C HIS A 70 2.24 4.19 -7.74
N GLU A 71 2.37 3.69 -6.51
CA GLU A 71 3.53 4.00 -5.66
C GLU A 71 4.87 3.58 -6.27
N HIS A 72 4.84 2.71 -7.28
CA HIS A 72 6.01 2.19 -7.97
C HIS A 72 6.26 2.83 -9.34
N TYR A 73 5.37 3.70 -9.82
CA TYR A 73 5.49 4.34 -11.12
C TYR A 73 6.75 5.20 -11.22
N ASP A 74 7.42 5.14 -12.39
CA ASP A 74 8.65 5.87 -12.73
C ASP A 74 9.82 5.75 -11.71
N GLY A 75 9.72 4.78 -10.81
CA GLY A 75 10.63 4.52 -9.72
C GLY A 75 11.06 3.05 -9.67
N ASP A 76 11.64 2.68 -8.53
CA ASP A 76 12.10 1.31 -8.24
C ASP A 76 11.21 0.71 -7.16
N PHE A 77 10.51 -0.38 -7.50
CA PHE A 77 9.63 -1.14 -6.61
C PHE A 77 10.28 -1.45 -5.25
N ILE A 78 11.58 -1.79 -5.25
CA ILE A 78 12.30 -2.14 -4.03
C ILE A 78 12.49 -0.90 -3.13
N LYS A 79 12.55 0.29 -3.73
CA LYS A 79 12.83 1.55 -3.03
C LYS A 79 11.57 2.29 -2.60
N SER A 80 10.41 2.10 -3.25
CA SER A 80 9.18 2.86 -2.96
C SER A 80 8.83 2.89 -1.47
N LYS A 81 8.84 1.73 -0.80
CA LYS A 81 8.59 1.66 0.65
C LYS A 81 9.56 2.54 1.45
N ASN A 82 10.86 2.42 1.17
CA ASN A 82 11.90 3.16 1.89
C ASN A 82 11.80 4.67 1.64
N ILE A 83 11.41 5.07 0.43
CA ILE A 83 11.17 6.48 0.08
C ILE A 83 10.01 7.04 0.90
N LEU A 84 8.87 6.34 0.91
CA LEU A 84 7.69 6.75 1.68
C LEU A 84 7.98 6.76 3.19
N GLN A 85 8.62 5.71 3.70
CA GLN A 85 9.01 5.66 5.12
C GLN A 85 9.93 6.82 5.49
N LYS A 86 10.95 7.09 4.66
CA LYS A 86 11.84 8.23 4.89
C LYS A 86 11.09 9.57 4.89
N MET A 87 10.14 9.76 3.98
CA MET A 87 9.30 10.96 3.97
C MET A 87 8.50 11.09 5.28
N PHE A 88 7.91 10.00 5.78
CA PHE A 88 7.19 10.02 7.06
C PHE A 88 8.11 10.36 8.24
N ASP A 89 9.32 9.80 8.25
CA ASP A 89 10.32 10.07 9.28
C ASP A 89 10.78 11.54 9.23
N ASP A 90 11.08 12.08 8.04
CA ASP A 90 11.52 13.48 7.85
C ASP A 90 10.42 14.49 8.23
N LEU A 91 9.14 14.10 8.11
CA LEU A 91 7.97 14.88 8.51
C LEU A 91 7.53 14.64 9.96
N PHE A 92 8.22 13.74 10.69
CA PHE A 92 7.89 13.34 12.06
C PHE A 92 6.47 12.78 12.23
N LEU A 93 5.97 12.06 11.22
CA LEU A 93 4.63 11.47 11.22
C LEU A 93 4.63 10.13 11.97
N SER A 94 4.35 10.17 13.27
CA SER A 94 4.42 8.98 14.14
C SER A 94 3.17 8.10 14.13
N ASN A 95 2.06 8.59 13.56
CA ASN A 95 0.77 7.90 13.54
C ASN A 95 0.37 7.38 12.14
N VAL A 96 1.33 7.27 11.21
CA VAL A 96 1.17 6.58 9.94
C VAL A 96 1.94 5.26 9.94
N PHE A 97 1.26 4.18 9.57
CA PHE A 97 1.80 2.82 9.57
C PHE A 97 1.77 2.26 8.15
N LEU A 98 2.91 2.32 7.46
CA LEU A 98 3.09 1.72 6.14
C LEU A 98 3.31 0.22 6.27
N LEU A 99 2.38 -0.58 5.77
CA LEU A 99 2.45 -2.04 5.84
C LEU A 99 2.84 -2.62 4.48
N GLU A 100 3.99 -3.28 4.43
CA GLU A 100 4.42 -4.06 3.27
C GLU A 100 4.86 -5.45 3.75
N LYS A 101 3.94 -6.41 3.65
CA LYS A 101 4.05 -7.76 4.22
C LYS A 101 4.20 -7.72 5.73
N GLU A 102 3.50 -6.78 6.36
CA GLU A 102 3.60 -6.46 7.78
C GLU A 102 2.23 -6.52 8.45
N SER A 103 2.25 -6.53 9.78
CA SER A 103 1.04 -6.52 10.58
C SER A 103 1.21 -5.63 11.78
N ILE A 104 0.14 -4.93 12.16
CA ILE A 104 0.08 -4.12 13.36
C ILE A 104 -1.18 -4.48 14.14
N THR A 105 -1.07 -4.58 15.46
CA THR A 105 -2.23 -4.72 16.33
C THR A 105 -2.54 -3.37 16.96
N ILE A 106 -3.76 -2.90 16.74
CA ILE A 106 -4.28 -1.68 17.34
C ILE A 106 -5.50 -2.09 18.16
N ASP A 107 -5.44 -1.82 19.46
CA ASP A 107 -6.40 -2.31 20.44
C ASP A 107 -6.51 -3.85 20.36
N ASN A 108 -7.68 -4.39 20.01
CA ASN A 108 -7.91 -5.84 19.88
C ASN A 108 -7.99 -6.31 18.42
N PHE A 109 -7.65 -5.44 17.46
CA PHE A 109 -7.72 -5.72 16.03
C PHE A 109 -6.31 -5.82 15.43
N THR A 110 -6.05 -6.89 14.70
CA THR A 110 -4.80 -7.07 13.95
C THR A 110 -5.05 -6.74 12.49
N PHE A 111 -4.32 -5.74 12.01
CA PHE A 111 -4.28 -5.34 10.60
C PHE A 111 -3.08 -6.01 9.95
N ILE A 112 -3.29 -6.61 8.80
CA ILE A 112 -2.28 -7.32 8.02
C ILE A 112 -2.32 -6.69 6.61
N GLY A 113 -1.21 -6.13 6.16
CA GLY A 113 -1.16 -5.34 4.92
C GLY A 113 0.08 -5.62 4.10
N GLY A 114 -0.09 -5.58 2.78
CA GLY A 114 0.99 -5.71 1.81
C GLY A 114 0.46 -5.59 0.39
N THR A 115 1.32 -5.12 -0.50
CA THR A 115 1.00 -4.92 -1.91
C THR A 115 0.89 -6.27 -2.62
N LEU A 116 -0.24 -6.53 -3.25
CA LEU A 116 -0.46 -7.72 -4.08
C LEU A 116 -0.54 -7.32 -5.56
N TRP A 117 -0.19 -8.25 -6.43
CA TRP A 117 -0.29 -8.10 -7.88
C TRP A 117 -1.12 -9.24 -8.45
N THR A 118 -1.54 -9.16 -9.70
CA THR A 118 -2.24 -10.29 -10.34
C THR A 118 -1.26 -11.39 -10.75
N ASP A 119 -1.69 -12.64 -10.57
CA ASP A 119 -0.95 -13.82 -11.03
C ASP A 119 -0.95 -14.00 -12.55
N MET A 120 -1.56 -13.05 -13.28
CA MET A 120 -1.69 -13.04 -14.74
C MET A 120 -2.33 -14.32 -15.27
N ASN A 121 -3.41 -14.76 -14.63
CA ASN A 121 -4.08 -16.02 -14.94
C ASN A 121 -3.09 -17.19 -14.89
N LYS A 122 -2.40 -17.35 -13.75
CA LYS A 122 -1.34 -18.35 -13.55
C LYS A 122 -0.21 -18.27 -14.58
N LYS A 123 0.20 -17.05 -14.94
CA LYS A 123 1.22 -16.75 -15.96
C LYS A 123 0.85 -17.25 -17.36
N ASP A 124 -0.42 -17.18 -17.72
CA ASP A 124 -0.82 -17.48 -19.08
C ASP A 124 -0.06 -16.53 -20.05
N PRO A 125 0.72 -17.06 -21.02
CA PRO A 125 1.57 -16.24 -21.87
C PRO A 125 0.80 -15.18 -22.66
N LEU A 126 -0.43 -15.50 -23.09
CA LEU A 126 -1.28 -14.58 -23.82
C LEU A 126 -1.77 -13.44 -22.91
N THR A 127 -2.17 -13.76 -21.68
CA THR A 127 -2.55 -12.79 -20.64
C THR A 127 -1.39 -11.84 -20.34
N MET A 128 -0.19 -12.37 -20.10
CA MET A 128 1.01 -11.56 -19.86
C MET A 128 1.36 -10.67 -21.05
N TRP A 129 1.27 -11.21 -22.28
CA TRP A 129 1.55 -10.46 -23.50
C TRP A 129 0.54 -9.32 -23.71
N ASN A 130 -0.75 -9.61 -23.55
CA ASN A 130 -1.83 -8.61 -23.67
C ASN A 130 -1.69 -7.52 -22.60
N ALA A 131 -1.48 -7.90 -21.34
CA ALA A 131 -1.31 -6.96 -20.23
C ALA A 131 -0.09 -6.04 -20.47
N GLY A 132 1.05 -6.62 -20.86
CA GLY A 132 2.26 -5.85 -21.18
C GLY A 132 2.12 -4.90 -22.38
N LYS A 133 1.24 -5.22 -23.33
CA LYS A 133 0.96 -4.35 -24.49
C LYS A 133 -0.14 -3.33 -24.23
N SER A 134 -1.05 -3.57 -23.30
CA SER A 134 -2.29 -2.80 -23.16
C SER A 134 -2.31 -1.91 -21.93
N MET A 135 -1.70 -2.33 -20.81
CA MET A 135 -1.82 -1.63 -19.53
C MET A 135 -0.52 -0.90 -19.17
N ASN A 136 -0.66 0.31 -18.64
CA ASN A 136 0.48 1.15 -18.28
C ASN A 136 1.24 0.62 -17.07
N ASP A 137 0.56 -0.08 -16.17
CA ASP A 137 1.14 -0.75 -14.99
C ASP A 137 2.28 -1.72 -15.34
N TYR A 138 2.22 -2.27 -16.56
CA TYR A 138 3.20 -3.21 -17.09
C TYR A 138 4.09 -2.58 -18.17
N LYS A 139 4.09 -1.25 -18.29
CA LYS A 139 4.92 -0.48 -19.23
C LYS A 139 5.80 0.56 -18.54
N ILE A 140 5.36 1.08 -17.40
CA ILE A 140 5.97 2.22 -16.69
C ILE A 140 6.82 1.70 -15.53
N GLY A 141 8.00 2.32 -15.30
CA GLY A 141 8.97 1.92 -14.27
C GLY A 141 10.21 1.17 -14.79
N ASP A 142 11.29 1.14 -14.00
CA ASP A 142 12.64 0.65 -14.39
C ASP A 142 12.75 -0.89 -14.44
N PHE A 143 11.67 -1.53 -14.84
CA PHE A 143 11.54 -2.96 -15.01
C PHE A 143 11.63 -3.30 -16.51
N GLY A 144 12.84 -3.23 -17.06
CA GLY A 144 13.10 -3.44 -18.49
C GLY A 144 12.24 -4.54 -19.13
N GLU A 145 11.55 -4.18 -20.22
CA GLU A 145 10.53 -4.97 -20.94
C GLU A 145 9.30 -5.41 -20.12
N ALA A 146 8.11 -5.20 -20.70
CA ALA A 146 6.82 -5.58 -20.11
C ALA A 146 6.73 -7.07 -19.68
N THR A 147 7.50 -7.95 -20.33
CA THR A 147 7.67 -9.37 -19.99
C THR A 147 8.35 -9.59 -18.63
N PHE A 148 9.11 -8.61 -18.14
CA PHE A 148 9.85 -8.64 -16.88
C PHE A 148 9.01 -8.11 -15.72
N ILE A 149 8.13 -7.12 -15.96
CA ILE A 149 7.16 -6.64 -14.96
C ILE A 149 6.16 -7.75 -14.62
N ALA A 150 5.59 -8.41 -15.63
CA ALA A 150 4.70 -9.54 -15.40
C ALA A 150 5.38 -10.71 -14.65
N LYS A 151 6.71 -10.89 -14.81
CA LYS A 151 7.50 -11.89 -14.08
C LYS A 151 7.88 -11.46 -12.66
N LYS A 152 8.14 -10.18 -12.42
CA LYS A 152 8.52 -9.65 -11.09
C LYS A 152 7.30 -9.34 -10.22
N GLY A 153 6.23 -8.77 -10.78
CA GLY A 153 4.94 -8.59 -10.11
C GLY A 153 4.41 -9.93 -9.59
N TRP A 154 4.48 -10.99 -10.40
CA TRP A 154 4.14 -12.34 -9.94
C TRP A 154 5.03 -12.85 -8.80
N LYS A 155 6.36 -12.64 -8.86
CA LYS A 155 7.26 -13.03 -7.75
C LYS A 155 6.93 -12.26 -6.48
N ALA A 156 6.64 -10.96 -6.61
CA ALA A 156 6.22 -10.12 -5.50
C ALA A 156 4.89 -10.62 -4.89
N GLU A 157 3.90 -10.92 -5.73
CA GLU A 157 2.60 -11.47 -5.32
C GLU A 157 2.74 -12.82 -4.62
N THR A 158 3.42 -13.80 -5.21
CA THR A 158 3.47 -15.17 -4.65
C THR A 158 4.14 -15.18 -3.29
N VAL A 159 5.20 -14.37 -3.12
CA VAL A 159 5.91 -14.21 -1.85
C VAL A 159 5.06 -13.44 -0.85
N CYS A 160 4.44 -12.33 -1.27
CA CYS A 160 3.57 -11.52 -0.42
C CYS A 160 2.37 -12.33 0.08
N TYR A 161 1.63 -12.98 -0.83
CA TYR A 161 0.49 -13.84 -0.47
C TYR A 161 0.88 -14.94 0.51
N ALA A 162 2.00 -15.64 0.28
CA ALA A 162 2.45 -16.68 1.20
C ALA A 162 2.79 -16.14 2.59
N GLU A 163 3.52 -15.02 2.66
CA GLU A 163 3.87 -14.37 3.94
C GLU A 163 2.63 -13.83 4.67
N LEU A 164 1.69 -13.20 3.95
CA LEU A 164 0.44 -12.72 4.53
C LEU A 164 -0.45 -13.89 5.00
N ALA A 165 -0.57 -14.96 4.22
CA ALA A 165 -1.32 -16.16 4.58
C ALA A 165 -0.74 -16.84 5.82
N GLN A 166 0.58 -16.89 5.95
CA GLN A 166 1.25 -17.38 7.17
C GLN A 166 0.90 -16.53 8.40
N LYS A 167 0.90 -15.19 8.26
CA LYS A 167 0.52 -14.28 9.36
C LYS A 167 -0.93 -14.44 9.78
N ILE A 168 -1.84 -14.55 8.81
CA ILE A 168 -3.26 -14.81 9.07
C ILE A 168 -3.41 -16.15 9.81
N THR A 169 -2.76 -17.20 9.32
CA THR A 169 -2.82 -18.55 9.92
C THR A 169 -2.29 -18.54 11.34
N ALA A 170 -1.12 -17.93 11.58
CA ALA A 170 -0.51 -17.82 12.90
C ALA A 170 -1.40 -17.04 13.88
N HIS A 171 -2.02 -15.93 13.43
CA HIS A 171 -2.96 -15.17 14.26
C HIS A 171 -4.21 -15.99 14.62
N CYS A 172 -4.77 -16.73 13.66
CA CYS A 172 -5.93 -17.60 13.91
C CYS A 172 -5.61 -18.74 14.89
N GLN A 173 -4.41 -19.33 14.81
CA GLN A 173 -3.98 -20.41 15.71
C GLN A 173 -3.76 -19.96 17.16
N GLN A 174 -3.42 -18.69 17.39
CA GLN A 174 -3.23 -18.13 18.74
C GLN A 174 -4.54 -17.83 19.48
N LYS A 175 -5.69 -17.86 18.79
CA LYS A 175 -7.03 -17.59 19.36
C LYS A 175 -7.82 -18.88 19.64
N SER A 176 -7.18 -19.88 20.25
CA SER A 176 -7.89 -21.06 20.79
C SER A 176 -8.76 -20.64 21.99
N TYR A 177 -10.04 -20.38 21.73
CA TYR A 177 -11.05 -20.18 22.77
C TYR A 177 -11.18 -21.47 23.59
N GLN A 178 -11.05 -21.37 24.92
CA GLN A 178 -11.56 -22.43 25.81
C GLN A 178 -13.10 -22.38 25.73
N LEU A 179 -13.70 -23.39 25.12
CA LEU A 179 -15.14 -23.64 25.21
C LEU A 179 -15.46 -23.90 26.69
N ILE A 180 -16.12 -22.95 27.34
CA ILE A 180 -16.82 -23.19 28.60
C ILE A 180 -18.25 -23.55 28.18
N GLU A 181 -18.57 -24.84 28.22
CA GLU A 181 -19.95 -25.31 28.09
C GLU A 181 -20.70 -25.00 29.40
N TYR A 182 -21.86 -24.34 29.30
CA TYR A 182 -22.83 -24.19 30.38
C TYR A 182 -24.02 -25.10 30.12
#